data_AF-A0A7K3WEP7-F1
#
_entry.id   AF-A0A7K3WEP7-F1
#
_cell.length_a   1.000
_cell.length_b   1.000
_cell.length_c   1.000
_cell.angle_alpha   90.00
_cell.angle_beta   90.00
_cell.angle_gamma   90.00
#
_symmetry.space_group_name_H-M   'P 1'
#
loop_
_entity.id
_entity.type
_entity.pdbx_description
1 polymer ?
#
loop_
_entity_poly.entity_id
_entity_poly.type
_entity_poly.pdbx_seq_one_letter_code
_entity_poly.pdbx_strand_id
1 'polypeptide(L)'
;MLDQRVLAAWTASAGLHEPGGPGSPRDLAEVERASGRRMPPAFRELYARHDGGSWLAGDLVLFPLVREHDLTVARASTTYRGWEWPVPEELVLIGTGGGGDPIGLWVPAATPGRPLVVGVGSVFEPGCLGILGEDLDSFLRAWTAYHLLLPDREEVTAALDALELPRRLRADDPDDETFALVGEWASPTIPRSLRDPYQARLTADDVRRFATDR
;
A
#
# COMPACT_ATOMS: atom_id res chain seq x y z
N MET A 1 4.24 -11.93 -8.28
CA MET A 1 5.67 -11.60 -8.13
C MET A 1 5.74 -10.09 -8.19
N LEU A 2 6.63 -9.50 -7.40
CA LEU A 2 6.77 -8.05 -7.28
C LEU A 2 7.09 -7.41 -8.63
N ASP A 3 6.40 -6.33 -8.97
CA ASP A 3 6.61 -5.60 -10.24
C ASP A 3 8.04 -5.07 -10.34
N GLN A 4 8.79 -5.53 -11.35
CA GLN A 4 10.18 -5.13 -11.58
C GLN A 4 10.32 -3.65 -11.93
N ARG A 5 9.26 -3.02 -12.47
CA ARG A 5 9.26 -1.58 -12.77
C ARG A 5 9.32 -0.74 -11.51
N VAL A 6 8.61 -1.14 -10.46
CA VAL A 6 8.66 -0.47 -9.14
C VAL A 6 10.07 -0.55 -8.57
N LEU A 7 10.68 -1.74 -8.60
CA LEU A 7 12.05 -1.92 -8.12
C LEU A 7 13.08 -1.11 -8.91
N ALA A 8 12.96 -1.07 -10.23
CA ALA A 8 13.84 -0.29 -11.09
C ALA A 8 13.68 1.22 -10.81
N ALA A 9 12.45 1.68 -10.58
CA ALA A 9 12.18 3.05 -10.20
C ALA A 9 12.81 3.41 -8.85
N TRP A 10 12.59 2.59 -7.81
CA TRP A 10 13.19 2.81 -6.50
C TRP A 10 14.72 2.78 -6.54
N THR A 11 15.31 1.96 -7.42
CA THR A 11 16.77 1.97 -7.63
C THR A 11 17.22 3.27 -8.25
N ALA A 12 16.49 3.79 -9.25
CA ALA A 12 16.81 5.06 -9.90
C ALA A 12 16.58 6.28 -8.99
N SER A 13 15.68 6.18 -8.01
CA SER A 13 15.40 7.21 -7.00
C SER A 13 15.94 6.86 -5.61
N ALA A 14 17.06 6.11 -5.52
CA ALA A 14 17.59 5.55 -4.28
C ALA A 14 17.74 6.57 -3.13
N GLY A 15 18.03 7.84 -3.44
CA GLY A 15 18.16 8.92 -2.44
C GLY A 15 16.85 9.27 -1.70
N LEU A 16 15.70 8.81 -2.18
CA LEU A 16 14.39 9.03 -1.57
C LEU A 16 13.95 7.86 -0.66
N HIS A 17 14.80 6.85 -0.45
CA HIS A 17 14.42 5.61 0.21
C HIS A 17 15.40 5.24 1.33
N GLU A 18 14.83 4.73 2.41
CA GLU A 18 15.52 4.13 3.55
C GLU A 18 14.96 2.71 3.77
N PRO A 19 15.28 1.75 2.87
CA PRO A 19 14.75 0.41 2.96
C PRO A 19 15.28 -0.34 4.19
N GLY A 20 14.41 -1.13 4.81
CA GLY A 20 14.85 -2.15 5.76
C GLY A 20 15.75 -3.20 5.09
N GLY A 21 16.57 -3.87 5.90
CA GLY A 21 17.28 -5.08 5.46
C GLY A 21 16.30 -6.22 5.12
N PRO A 22 16.77 -7.35 4.56
CA PRO A 22 15.87 -8.44 4.18
C PRO A 22 15.21 -9.10 5.40
N GLY A 23 13.90 -9.37 5.30
CA GLY A 23 13.15 -10.09 6.33
C GLY A 23 13.43 -11.59 6.29
N SER A 24 13.34 -12.24 7.46
CA SER A 24 13.57 -13.69 7.53
C SER A 24 12.29 -14.49 7.17
N PRO A 25 12.44 -15.72 6.64
CA PRO A 25 11.29 -16.62 6.45
C PRO A 25 10.53 -16.93 7.75
N ARG A 26 11.22 -16.87 8.89
CA ARG A 26 10.62 -17.08 10.21
C ARG A 26 9.68 -15.93 10.58
N ASP A 27 10.08 -14.69 10.32
CA ASP A 27 9.28 -13.50 10.63
C ASP A 27 8.06 -13.43 9.72
N LEU A 28 8.21 -13.80 8.44
CA LEU A 28 7.07 -13.95 7.52
C LEU A 28 6.06 -14.99 8.03
N ALA A 29 6.54 -16.16 8.48
CA ALA A 29 5.68 -17.19 9.04
C ALA A 29 5.00 -16.73 10.36
N GLU A 30 5.64 -15.85 11.11
CA GLU A 30 5.06 -15.24 12.31
C GLU A 30 3.93 -14.27 11.97
N VAL A 31 4.09 -13.42 10.96
CA VAL A 31 3.01 -12.54 10.46
C VAL A 31 1.81 -13.36 9.99
N GLU A 32 2.03 -14.44 9.24
CA GLU A 32 0.94 -15.31 8.78
C GLU A 32 0.22 -16.01 9.94
N ARG A 33 0.97 -16.42 10.97
CA ARG A 33 0.41 -17.02 12.18
C ARG A 33 -0.39 -15.99 12.98
N ALA A 34 0.14 -14.79 13.16
CA ALA A 34 -0.49 -13.72 13.94
C ALA A 34 -1.77 -13.21 13.28
N SER A 35 -1.77 -13.09 11.95
CA SER A 35 -2.95 -12.68 11.18
C SER A 35 -3.94 -13.83 10.92
N GLY A 36 -3.52 -15.08 11.12
CA GLY A 36 -4.29 -16.27 10.73
C GLY A 36 -4.48 -16.41 9.22
N ARG A 37 -3.67 -15.71 8.41
CA ARG A 37 -3.86 -15.53 6.97
C ARG A 37 -2.58 -15.80 6.21
N ARG A 38 -2.74 -16.39 5.03
CA ARG A 38 -1.62 -16.57 4.09
C ARG A 38 -1.39 -15.26 3.34
N MET A 39 -0.20 -14.68 3.44
CA MET A 39 0.12 -13.43 2.75
C MET A 39 0.27 -13.65 1.23
N PRO A 40 -0.10 -12.67 0.39
CA PRO A 40 0.07 -12.75 -1.06
C PRO A 40 1.54 -12.94 -1.48
N PRO A 41 1.84 -13.58 -2.62
CA PRO A 41 3.21 -13.76 -3.11
C PRO A 41 4.01 -12.46 -3.25
N ALA A 42 3.40 -11.37 -3.75
CA ALA A 42 4.07 -10.08 -3.91
C ALA A 42 4.51 -9.49 -2.56
N PHE A 43 3.68 -9.62 -1.51
CA PHE A 43 4.04 -9.21 -0.15
C PHE A 43 5.26 -9.98 0.36
N ARG A 44 5.26 -11.31 0.23
CA ARG A 44 6.40 -12.13 0.67
C ARG A 44 7.68 -11.78 -0.07
N GLU A 45 7.59 -11.53 -1.37
CA GLU A 45 8.74 -11.15 -2.17
C GLU A 45 9.28 -9.76 -1.79
N LEU A 46 8.40 -8.79 -1.56
CA LEU A 46 8.78 -7.46 -1.06
C LEU A 46 9.54 -7.57 0.27
N TYR A 47 8.96 -8.28 1.23
CA TYR A 47 9.53 -8.41 2.57
C TYR A 47 10.76 -9.32 2.66
N ALA A 48 10.94 -10.26 1.73
CA ALA A 48 12.18 -11.01 1.61
C ALA A 48 13.36 -10.13 1.16
N ARG A 49 13.09 -8.97 0.53
CA ARG A 49 14.10 -8.00 0.11
C ARG A 49 14.25 -6.86 1.11
N HIS A 50 13.12 -6.37 1.63
CA HIS A 50 13.04 -5.17 2.46
C HIS A 50 12.03 -5.35 3.61
N ASP A 51 12.52 -5.52 4.83
CA ASP A 51 11.76 -5.65 6.07
C ASP A 51 11.27 -4.28 6.57
N GLY A 52 10.28 -3.75 5.86
CA GLY A 52 9.78 -2.40 6.07
C GLY A 52 10.73 -1.33 5.52
N GLY A 53 10.61 -0.12 6.07
CA GLY A 53 11.44 1.03 5.71
C GLY A 53 10.61 2.26 5.34
N SER A 54 11.30 3.37 5.12
CA SER A 54 10.72 4.62 4.64
C SER A 54 10.98 4.75 3.15
N TRP A 55 9.96 5.09 2.37
CA TRP A 55 10.04 5.20 0.93
C TRP A 55 9.47 6.55 0.50
N LEU A 56 10.00 7.09 -0.61
CA LEU A 56 9.47 8.30 -1.24
C LEU A 56 9.50 9.47 -0.25
N ALA A 57 10.66 9.68 0.39
CA ALA A 57 10.86 10.71 1.40
C ALA A 57 9.90 10.65 2.60
N GLY A 58 9.35 9.46 2.91
CA GLY A 58 8.44 9.23 4.03
C GLY A 58 6.97 9.13 3.64
N ASP A 59 6.62 9.36 2.38
CA ASP A 59 5.23 9.25 1.90
C ASP A 59 4.70 7.81 1.84
N LEU A 60 5.57 6.83 2.03
CA LEU A 60 5.19 5.45 2.30
C LEU A 60 6.11 4.86 3.36
N VAL A 61 5.56 4.57 4.54
CA VAL A 61 6.28 3.88 5.61
C VAL A 61 5.75 2.47 5.72
N LEU A 62 6.59 1.48 5.39
CA LEU A 62 6.25 0.07 5.57
C LEU A 62 6.73 -0.40 6.94
N PHE A 63 5.83 -1.02 7.70
CA PHE A 63 6.16 -1.59 9.00
C PHE A 63 7.06 -2.81 8.83
N PRO A 64 8.06 -3.02 9.70
CA PRO A 64 8.81 -4.27 9.74
C PRO A 64 7.88 -5.44 10.11
N LEU A 65 8.25 -6.68 9.78
CA LEU A 65 7.45 -7.88 10.05
C LEU A 65 7.27 -8.11 11.56
N VAL A 66 8.38 -8.13 12.30
CA VAL A 66 8.45 -8.43 13.74
C VAL A 66 9.59 -7.62 14.38
N ARG A 67 9.27 -6.88 15.45
CA ARG A 67 10.20 -6.14 16.32
C ARG A 67 9.57 -5.95 17.69
N GLU A 68 10.41 -5.88 18.71
CA GLU A 68 9.95 -5.88 20.11
C GLU A 68 9.19 -4.58 20.48
N HIS A 69 9.63 -3.43 19.95
CA HIS A 69 9.15 -2.11 20.41
C HIS A 69 8.50 -1.21 19.32
N ASP A 70 8.49 -1.62 18.05
CA ASP A 70 7.94 -0.82 16.93
C ASP A 70 6.57 -1.32 16.44
N LEU A 71 5.73 -0.48 15.84
CA LEU A 71 4.60 -0.99 15.06
C LEU A 71 5.10 -1.96 13.98
N THR A 72 4.59 -3.18 13.97
CA THR A 72 5.01 -4.24 13.04
C THR A 72 3.82 -4.83 12.32
N VAL A 73 4.02 -5.44 11.15
CA VAL A 73 2.92 -6.11 10.42
C VAL A 73 2.21 -7.14 11.31
N ALA A 74 2.96 -7.88 12.14
CA ALA A 74 2.40 -8.90 13.03
C ALA A 74 1.43 -8.34 14.08
N ARG A 75 1.57 -7.07 14.49
CA ARG A 75 0.81 -6.50 15.62
C ARG A 75 0.04 -5.22 15.30
N ALA A 76 0.29 -4.58 14.16
CA ALA A 76 -0.27 -3.29 13.80
C ALA A 76 -1.80 -3.33 13.80
N SER A 77 -2.45 -4.28 13.12
CA SER A 77 -3.91 -4.37 13.11
C SER A 77 -4.51 -4.47 14.52
N THR A 78 -3.95 -5.33 15.38
CA THR A 78 -4.42 -5.47 16.78
C THR A 78 -4.17 -4.20 17.59
N THR A 79 -3.02 -3.57 17.41
CA THR A 79 -2.64 -2.33 18.10
C THR A 79 -3.58 -1.19 17.73
N TYR A 80 -3.84 -1.00 16.43
CA TYR A 80 -4.76 0.02 15.93
C TYR A 80 -6.20 -0.22 16.41
N ARG A 81 -6.69 -1.47 16.42
CA ARG A 81 -7.99 -1.79 17.04
C ARG A 81 -8.03 -1.48 18.54
N GLY A 82 -6.93 -1.70 19.26
CA GLY A 82 -6.78 -1.33 20.66
C GLY A 82 -6.78 0.19 20.90
N TRP A 83 -6.43 0.96 19.87
CA TRP A 83 -6.59 2.42 19.81
C TRP A 83 -7.94 2.85 19.21
N GLU A 84 -8.91 1.94 19.17
CA GLU A 84 -10.28 2.18 18.69
C GLU A 84 -10.37 2.54 17.20
N TRP A 85 -9.33 2.27 16.40
CA TRP A 85 -9.44 2.40 14.96
C TRP A 85 -10.35 1.29 14.39
N PRO A 86 -11.24 1.62 13.44
CA PRO A 86 -12.18 0.68 12.80
C PRO A 86 -11.49 -0.26 11.77
N VAL A 87 -10.40 -0.92 12.16
CA VAL A 87 -9.62 -1.83 11.30
C VAL A 87 -10.28 -3.22 11.26
N PRO A 88 -10.78 -3.69 10.09
CA PRO A 88 -11.44 -4.99 9.98
C PRO A 88 -10.52 -6.19 10.29
N GLU A 89 -11.10 -7.36 10.51
CA GLU A 89 -10.33 -8.59 10.77
C GLU A 89 -9.58 -9.09 9.52
N GLU A 90 -10.10 -8.81 8.33
CA GLU A 90 -9.48 -9.16 7.04
C GLU A 90 -8.34 -8.23 6.64
N LEU A 91 -8.21 -7.08 7.31
CA LEU A 91 -7.22 -6.06 6.99
C LEU A 91 -5.95 -6.26 7.82
N VAL A 92 -4.88 -6.68 7.16
CA VAL A 92 -3.53 -6.76 7.75
C VAL A 92 -2.81 -5.46 7.45
N LEU A 93 -2.60 -4.61 8.45
CA LEU A 93 -1.89 -3.34 8.29
C LEU A 93 -0.41 -3.59 7.98
N ILE A 94 0.08 -2.94 6.93
CA ILE A 94 1.46 -3.10 6.44
C ILE A 94 2.26 -1.80 6.51
N GLY A 95 1.62 -0.66 6.77
CA GLY A 95 2.30 0.63 6.78
C GLY A 95 1.37 1.82 6.93
N THR A 96 1.88 3.00 6.60
CA THR A 96 1.14 4.27 6.51
C THR A 96 1.53 5.07 5.27
N GLY A 97 0.65 5.97 4.83
CA GLY A 97 0.90 6.88 3.69
C GLY A 97 1.63 8.19 4.07
N GLY A 98 2.60 8.14 4.98
CA GLY A 98 3.38 9.30 5.44
C GLY A 98 2.65 10.27 6.38
N GLY A 99 1.36 10.55 6.14
CA GLY A 99 0.50 11.34 7.02
C GLY A 99 -0.02 10.62 8.27
N GLY A 100 0.36 9.35 8.46
CA GLY A 100 -0.07 8.52 9.59
C GLY A 100 -1.32 7.67 9.33
N ASP A 101 -2.07 7.94 8.25
CA ASP A 101 -3.22 7.12 7.86
C ASP A 101 -2.78 5.68 7.52
N PRO A 102 -3.39 4.64 8.17
CA PRO A 102 -2.99 3.26 7.96
C PRO A 102 -3.28 2.73 6.56
N ILE A 103 -2.37 1.91 6.07
CA ILE A 103 -2.49 1.16 4.83
C ILE A 103 -2.35 -0.33 5.15
N GLY A 104 -3.22 -1.15 4.58
CA GLY A 104 -3.24 -2.59 4.81
C GLY A 104 -3.57 -3.42 3.57
N LEU A 105 -3.24 -4.70 3.66
CA LEU A 105 -3.68 -5.72 2.73
C LEU A 105 -4.99 -6.33 3.20
N TRP A 106 -6.02 -6.20 2.38
CA TRP A 106 -7.22 -7.00 2.53
C TRP A 106 -6.91 -8.43 2.09
N VAL A 107 -6.97 -9.39 3.01
CA VAL A 107 -6.66 -10.80 2.74
C VAL A 107 -7.86 -11.64 3.17
N PRO A 108 -8.79 -11.98 2.26
CA PRO A 108 -10.01 -12.73 2.62
C PRO A 108 -9.71 -14.07 3.32
N ALA A 109 -10.52 -14.45 4.31
CA ALA A 109 -10.33 -15.71 5.06
C ALA A 109 -10.73 -16.94 4.23
N ALA A 110 -11.71 -16.77 3.35
CA ALA A 110 -12.25 -17.82 2.50
C ALA A 110 -12.17 -17.38 1.04
N THR A 111 -11.87 -18.34 0.16
CA THR A 111 -12.12 -18.20 -1.27
C THR A 111 -13.61 -18.42 -1.56
N PRO A 112 -14.22 -17.66 -2.49
CA PRO A 112 -13.59 -16.73 -3.43
C PRO A 112 -13.27 -15.35 -2.83
N GLY A 113 -12.21 -14.71 -3.32
CA GLY A 113 -11.83 -13.34 -2.95
C GLY A 113 -10.39 -13.00 -3.36
N ARG A 114 -10.16 -11.81 -3.91
CA ARG A 114 -8.80 -11.35 -4.26
C ARG A 114 -8.20 -10.44 -3.18
N PRO A 115 -6.87 -10.44 -2.98
CA PRO A 115 -6.22 -9.44 -2.16
C PRO A 115 -6.36 -8.04 -2.75
N LEU A 116 -6.52 -7.03 -1.90
CA LEU A 116 -6.58 -5.61 -2.26
C LEU A 116 -5.66 -4.82 -1.34
N VAL A 117 -5.27 -3.61 -1.74
CA VAL A 117 -4.68 -2.63 -0.81
C VAL A 117 -5.76 -1.63 -0.40
N VAL A 118 -5.91 -1.44 0.91
CA VAL A 118 -6.95 -0.62 1.52
C VAL A 118 -6.30 0.41 2.44
N GLY A 119 -6.74 1.66 2.31
CA GLY A 119 -6.42 2.75 3.24
C GLY A 119 -7.53 2.91 4.27
N VAL A 120 -7.15 3.34 5.48
CA VAL A 120 -8.07 3.65 6.58
C VAL A 120 -7.95 5.13 6.88
N GLY A 121 -9.03 5.89 6.67
CA GLY A 121 -9.09 7.30 7.02
C GLY A 121 -9.32 7.50 8.52
N SER A 122 -8.85 8.63 9.04
CA SER A 122 -9.00 9.09 10.43
C SER A 122 -10.44 9.52 10.76
N VAL A 123 -11.41 8.63 10.53
CA VAL A 123 -12.86 8.84 10.66
C VAL A 123 -13.42 8.23 11.94
N PHE A 124 -12.75 7.20 12.48
CA PHE A 124 -13.10 6.51 13.74
C PHE A 124 -14.53 5.93 13.82
N GLU A 125 -15.18 5.72 12.68
CA GLU A 125 -16.51 5.13 12.55
C GLU A 125 -16.52 4.11 11.39
N PRO A 126 -17.51 3.21 11.30
CA PRO A 126 -17.73 2.43 10.07
C PRO A 126 -17.86 3.36 8.86
N GLY A 127 -17.33 2.95 7.70
CA GLY A 127 -17.31 3.82 6.52
C GLY A 127 -16.07 4.71 6.46
N CYS A 128 -14.91 4.12 6.70
CA CYS A 128 -13.61 4.80 6.79
C CYS A 128 -12.57 4.22 5.82
N LEU A 129 -12.99 3.30 4.94
CA LEU A 129 -12.08 2.57 4.07
C LEU A 129 -12.10 3.15 2.65
N GLY A 130 -10.95 3.05 1.98
CA GLY A 130 -10.79 3.32 0.55
C GLY A 130 -9.89 2.25 -0.08
N ILE A 131 -10.16 1.87 -1.33
CA ILE A 131 -9.38 0.86 -2.06
C ILE A 131 -8.28 1.57 -2.85
N LEU A 132 -7.04 1.48 -2.36
CA LEU A 132 -5.90 2.20 -2.94
C LEU A 132 -5.30 1.47 -4.15
N GLY A 133 -5.42 0.14 -4.19
CA GLY A 133 -4.91 -0.65 -5.30
C GLY A 133 -5.58 -2.01 -5.40
N GLU A 134 -5.64 -2.54 -6.62
CA GLU A 134 -6.34 -3.78 -6.91
C GLU A 134 -5.54 -5.04 -6.57
N ASP A 135 -4.26 -4.82 -6.27
CA ASP A 135 -3.29 -5.69 -5.65
C ASP A 135 -2.11 -4.82 -5.15
N LEU A 136 -1.12 -5.45 -4.50
CA LEU A 136 0.04 -4.76 -3.94
C LEU A 136 0.90 -4.11 -5.04
N ASP A 137 1.08 -4.78 -6.17
CA ASP A 137 1.93 -4.30 -7.26
C ASP A 137 1.36 -3.01 -7.87
N SER A 138 0.05 -3.02 -8.13
CA SER A 138 -0.66 -1.88 -8.69
C SER A 138 -0.68 -0.68 -7.72
N PHE A 139 -0.87 -0.94 -6.43
CA PHE A 139 -0.74 0.10 -5.39
C PHE A 139 0.66 0.72 -5.39
N LEU A 140 1.71 -0.10 -5.28
CA LEU A 140 3.08 0.41 -5.22
C LEU A 140 3.43 1.18 -6.50
N ARG A 141 2.94 0.74 -7.66
CA ARG A 141 3.12 1.42 -8.92
C ARG A 141 2.45 2.80 -8.93
N ALA A 142 1.19 2.91 -8.49
CA ALA A 142 0.48 4.19 -8.39
C ALA A 142 1.16 5.14 -7.40
N TRP A 143 1.44 4.65 -6.19
CA TRP A 143 2.00 5.44 -5.10
C TRP A 143 3.39 5.96 -5.45
N THR A 144 4.25 5.08 -5.98
CA THR A 144 5.59 5.48 -6.44
C THR A 144 5.49 6.48 -7.59
N ALA A 145 4.61 6.27 -8.57
CA ALA A 145 4.45 7.20 -9.68
C ALA A 145 4.04 8.59 -9.21
N TYR A 146 3.02 8.70 -8.36
CA TYR A 146 2.53 10.00 -7.89
C TYR A 146 3.57 10.74 -7.05
N HIS A 147 4.17 10.07 -6.06
CA HIS A 147 5.13 10.74 -5.17
C HIS A 147 6.45 11.06 -5.86
N LEU A 148 6.81 10.38 -6.96
CA LEU A 148 7.91 10.81 -7.81
C LEU A 148 7.59 12.05 -8.67
N LEU A 149 6.35 12.54 -8.71
CA LEU A 149 6.01 13.80 -9.38
C LEU A 149 6.19 15.02 -8.46
N LEU A 150 6.34 14.83 -7.14
CA LEU A 150 6.42 15.92 -6.16
C LEU A 150 7.82 16.57 -6.04
N PRO A 151 8.94 15.82 -6.09
CA PRO A 151 10.29 16.40 -6.11
C PRO A 151 10.63 17.07 -7.44
N ASP A 152 11.84 17.64 -7.55
CA ASP A 152 12.35 18.18 -8.82
C ASP A 152 12.41 17.08 -9.91
N ARG A 153 11.81 17.39 -11.07
CA ARG A 153 11.67 16.48 -12.21
C ARG A 153 12.99 15.97 -12.76
N GLU A 154 14.04 16.78 -12.76
CA GLU A 154 15.34 16.36 -13.30
C GLU A 154 15.92 15.18 -12.51
N GLU A 155 15.68 15.14 -11.19
CA GLU A 155 16.19 14.11 -10.29
C GLU A 155 15.45 12.78 -10.43
N VAL A 156 14.19 12.81 -10.86
CA VAL A 156 13.26 11.65 -10.82
C VAL A 156 12.87 11.13 -12.21
N THR A 157 13.29 11.78 -13.30
CA THR A 157 12.92 11.39 -14.67
C THR A 157 13.26 9.93 -14.98
N ALA A 158 14.45 9.45 -14.60
CA ALA A 158 14.86 8.06 -14.81
C ALA A 158 13.96 7.06 -14.07
N ALA A 159 13.49 7.42 -12.86
CA ALA A 159 12.59 6.60 -12.07
C ALA A 159 11.18 6.57 -12.69
N LEU A 160 10.67 7.71 -13.16
CA LEU A 160 9.38 7.80 -13.86
C LEU A 160 9.39 7.02 -15.21
N ASP A 161 10.52 7.01 -15.91
CA ASP A 161 10.74 6.19 -17.10
C ASP A 161 10.75 4.70 -16.77
N ALA A 162 11.42 4.30 -15.68
CA ALA A 162 11.43 2.91 -15.21
C ALA A 162 10.04 2.39 -14.82
N LEU A 163 9.16 3.25 -14.29
CA LEU A 163 7.74 2.93 -14.03
C LEU A 163 6.88 2.82 -15.29
N GLU A 164 7.42 3.27 -16.43
CA GLU A 164 6.70 3.46 -17.68
C GLU A 164 5.51 4.42 -17.51
N LEU A 165 5.63 5.44 -16.64
CA LEU A 165 4.55 6.40 -16.41
C LEU A 165 4.31 7.21 -17.70
N PRO A 166 3.09 7.17 -18.29
CA PRO A 166 2.80 7.90 -19.53
C PRO A 166 3.10 9.39 -19.39
N ARG A 167 3.70 10.00 -20.42
CA ARG A 167 4.06 11.43 -20.42
C ARG A 167 2.89 12.34 -20.07
N ARG A 168 1.68 12.00 -20.51
CA ARG A 168 0.45 12.77 -20.21
C ARG A 168 0.07 12.80 -18.73
N LEU A 169 0.58 11.88 -17.92
CA LEU A 169 0.35 11.81 -16.48
C LEU A 169 1.50 12.44 -15.68
N ARG A 170 2.57 12.87 -16.33
CA ARG A 170 3.65 13.61 -15.69
C ARG A 170 3.19 15.08 -15.64
N ALA A 171 2.52 15.48 -14.57
CA ALA A 171 2.13 16.87 -14.29
C ALA A 171 3.27 17.62 -13.58
N ASP A 172 3.49 18.90 -13.94
CA ASP A 172 4.55 19.73 -13.33
C ASP A 172 4.16 20.18 -11.91
N ASP A 173 2.85 20.27 -11.66
CA ASP A 173 2.24 20.62 -10.38
C ASP A 173 1.14 19.57 -10.10
N PRO A 174 1.52 18.38 -9.58
CA PRO A 174 0.59 17.29 -9.35
C PRO A 174 -0.35 17.61 -8.18
N ASP A 175 -1.62 17.26 -8.37
CA ASP A 175 -2.72 17.49 -7.44
C ASP A 175 -3.57 16.21 -7.24
N ASP A 176 -4.69 16.33 -6.54
CA ASP A 176 -5.63 15.22 -6.31
C ASP A 176 -6.18 14.61 -7.62
N GLU A 177 -6.35 15.42 -8.67
CA GLU A 177 -6.74 14.94 -10.00
C GLU A 177 -5.63 14.09 -10.61
N THR A 178 -4.38 14.55 -10.50
CA THR A 178 -3.20 13.82 -10.95
C THR A 178 -3.07 12.48 -10.21
N PHE A 179 -3.26 12.47 -8.89
CA PHE A 179 -3.25 11.24 -8.09
C PHE A 179 -4.32 10.25 -8.58
N ALA A 180 -5.54 10.73 -8.83
CA ALA A 180 -6.62 9.90 -9.33
C ALA A 180 -6.32 9.28 -10.70
N LEU A 181 -5.79 10.06 -11.65
CA LEU A 181 -5.43 9.59 -12.99
C LEU A 181 -4.30 8.56 -12.95
N VAL A 182 -3.30 8.75 -12.08
CA VAL A 182 -2.23 7.77 -11.83
C VAL A 182 -2.81 6.48 -11.22
N GLY A 183 -3.73 6.61 -10.27
CA GLY A 183 -4.43 5.48 -9.68
C GLY A 183 -5.22 4.66 -10.71
N GLU A 184 -5.94 5.32 -11.62
CA GLU A 184 -6.67 4.66 -12.72
C GLU A 184 -5.74 3.94 -13.70
N TRP A 185 -4.58 4.54 -14.01
CA TRP A 185 -3.58 3.91 -14.86
C TRP A 185 -3.01 2.63 -14.23
N ALA A 186 -2.74 2.64 -12.92
CA ALA A 186 -2.15 1.50 -12.24
C ALA A 186 -3.19 0.42 -11.85
N SER A 187 -4.42 0.82 -11.53
CA SER A 187 -5.52 -0.08 -11.14
C SER A 187 -6.81 0.24 -11.91
N PRO A 188 -6.91 -0.10 -13.19
CA PRO A 188 -8.02 0.32 -14.06
C PRO A 188 -9.38 -0.26 -13.64
N THR A 189 -9.40 -1.30 -12.78
CA THR A 189 -10.66 -1.92 -12.34
C THR A 189 -11.25 -1.31 -11.06
N ILE A 190 -10.55 -0.38 -10.42
CA ILE A 190 -11.06 0.35 -9.25
C ILE A 190 -11.58 1.71 -9.70
N PRO A 191 -12.91 1.96 -9.60
CA PRO A 191 -13.48 3.28 -9.82
C PRO A 191 -12.86 4.32 -8.91
N ARG A 192 -12.65 5.53 -9.44
CA ARG A 192 -12.08 6.67 -8.69
C ARG A 192 -12.80 6.95 -7.37
N SER A 193 -14.13 6.86 -7.37
CA SER A 193 -14.97 7.11 -6.19
C SER A 193 -14.75 6.14 -5.03
N LEU A 194 -14.01 5.05 -5.23
CA LEU A 194 -13.74 4.05 -4.20
C LEU A 194 -12.37 4.23 -3.52
N ARG A 195 -11.52 5.16 -3.99
CA ARG A 195 -10.09 5.20 -3.60
C ARG A 195 -9.83 5.97 -2.31
N ASP A 196 -10.38 7.18 -2.22
CA ASP A 196 -10.16 8.07 -1.09
C ASP A 196 -11.05 7.64 0.10
N PRO A 197 -10.49 7.21 1.25
CA PRO A 197 -11.29 6.79 2.40
C PRO A 197 -12.22 7.88 2.94
N TYR A 198 -11.88 9.16 2.77
CA TYR A 198 -12.67 10.29 3.26
C TYR A 198 -13.88 10.61 2.36
N GLN A 199 -13.81 10.24 1.09
CA GLN A 199 -14.89 10.42 0.10
C GLN A 199 -15.69 9.14 -0.12
N ALA A 200 -15.00 8.01 -0.29
CA ALA A 200 -15.58 6.70 -0.60
C ALA A 200 -16.39 6.16 0.57
N ARG A 201 -15.92 6.40 1.80
CA ARG A 201 -16.57 6.00 3.06
C ARG A 201 -16.98 4.52 3.07
N LEU A 202 -16.11 3.64 2.58
CA LEU A 202 -16.44 2.23 2.44
C LEU A 202 -16.44 1.53 3.80
N THR A 203 -17.40 0.65 3.98
CA THR A 203 -17.45 -0.31 5.09
C THR A 203 -16.66 -1.57 4.76
N ALA A 204 -16.39 -2.41 5.76
CA ALA A 204 -15.78 -3.72 5.55
C ALA A 204 -16.61 -4.60 4.59
N ASP A 205 -17.94 -4.50 4.64
CA ASP A 205 -18.84 -5.25 3.77
C ASP A 205 -18.76 -4.78 2.31
N ASP A 206 -18.55 -3.48 2.08
CA ASP A 206 -18.32 -2.94 0.73
C ASP A 206 -17.02 -3.48 0.13
N VAL A 207 -15.93 -3.43 0.89
CA VAL A 207 -14.63 -3.98 0.46
C VAL A 207 -14.75 -5.49 0.22
N ARG A 208 -15.46 -6.22 1.09
CA ARG A 208 -15.67 -7.67 0.91
C ARG A 208 -16.42 -7.98 -0.38
N ARG A 209 -17.51 -7.27 -0.68
CA ARG A 209 -18.25 -7.41 -1.94
C ARG A 209 -17.37 -7.11 -3.15
N PHE A 210 -16.64 -6.00 -3.13
CA PHE A 210 -15.72 -5.66 -4.21
C PHE A 210 -14.61 -6.71 -4.41
N ALA A 211 -14.12 -7.32 -3.33
CA ALA A 211 -13.10 -8.37 -3.40
C ALA A 211 -13.62 -9.69 -4.01
N THR A 212 -14.95 -9.92 -4.00
CA THR A 212 -15.59 -11.15 -4.52
C THR A 212 -16.24 -10.98 -5.88
N ASP A 213 -16.66 -9.77 -6.25
CA ASP A 213 -17.38 -9.50 -7.49
C ASP A 213 -16.42 -9.51 -8.70
N ARG A 214 -16.26 -10.68 -9.32
CA ARG A 214 -15.75 -10.86 -10.70
C ARG A 214 -16.44 -12.03 -11.39
#